data_AF-A0A8H7VX84-F1
#
_entry.id   AF-A0A8H7VX84-F1
#
_cell.length_a   1.000
_cell.length_b   1.000
_cell.length_c   1.000
_cell.angle_alpha   90.00
_cell.angle_beta   90.00
_cell.angle_gamma   90.00
#
_symmetry.space_group_name_H-M   'P 1'
#
loop_
_entity.id
_entity.type
_entity.pdbx_description
1 polymer ?
#
loop_
_entity_poly.entity_id
_entity_poly.type
_entity_poly.pdbx_seq_one_letter_code
_entity_poly.pdbx_strand_id
1 'polypeptide(L)'
;MQEMMPYIQHNNSNFITETMDINPTSNISNLSSTGIRCTATLSNETFQVIDSTTSSSHKETLKWFFKAVSEADNSSFVKAIIPTPRYNGAVSQRLYCYGGTSNQLPTSDHYVFDLSKDFPIDGSIEAWNAVVTGDFETEPNSLFSIVPLTDKYLVHGGLGYGSSTKFLKNTTTLYNTLDGTWSTINSTNQTSMTPSREETSTLDSSNRIWTWGGISDNRTSVNISRTMYHDEFQVLDLNNMAWSFPDSTNTSYPRARIAHTATLGNSGQSIFYIGGLEVNDSDMLSSVSMGEILEYHIANNTWITHQSPSNSTIPSPRRLHTATQIPNVDLILVYGGSATDASKTVADYSYLLNTTSFQWTAVNILNAGAGPRFGHSVFGADSFGNLRNDFFVIDITNWQWVTSFKTDGVYPTASTFNFIGDRSLVGSDFGLYESPGLEQIMAAVVQICS
;
A
#
# COMPACT_ATOMS: atom_id res chain seq x y z
N MET A 1 38.05 33.21 -39.64
CA MET A 1 38.81 31.95 -39.84
C MET A 1 38.11 30.88 -39.01
N GLN A 2 37.79 29.69 -39.51
CA GLN A 2 37.56 29.22 -40.88
C GLN A 2 36.73 27.92 -40.76
N GLU A 3 35.82 27.65 -41.69
CA GLU A 3 35.00 26.43 -41.69
C GLU A 3 35.82 25.16 -41.99
N MET A 4 35.37 23.97 -41.55
CA MET A 4 34.96 22.89 -42.47
C MET A 4 34.47 21.61 -41.74
N MET A 5 33.43 20.99 -42.33
CA MET A 5 32.99 19.59 -42.21
C MET A 5 33.39 18.85 -43.52
N PRO A 6 33.03 17.58 -43.76
CA PRO A 6 33.12 16.36 -42.94
C PRO A 6 33.90 15.25 -43.72
N TYR A 7 33.80 13.97 -43.31
CA TYR A 7 34.10 12.83 -44.20
C TYR A 7 33.05 11.71 -44.08
N ILE A 8 32.75 11.05 -45.21
CA ILE A 8 31.72 10.01 -45.37
C ILE A 8 32.40 8.72 -45.84
N GLN A 9 31.91 7.55 -45.42
CA GLN A 9 31.94 6.35 -46.26
C GLN A 9 30.61 5.59 -46.21
N HIS A 10 30.13 5.19 -47.39
CA HIS A 10 28.99 4.29 -47.60
C HIS A 10 29.47 2.84 -47.70
N ASN A 11 28.59 1.87 -47.43
CA ASN A 11 28.26 0.87 -48.47
C ASN A 11 26.94 0.11 -48.21
N ASN A 12 26.22 -0.09 -49.32
CA ASN A 12 25.03 -0.92 -49.54
C ASN A 12 25.30 -2.43 -49.23
N SER A 13 24.39 -3.40 -49.11
CA SER A 13 22.92 -3.59 -49.34
C SER A 13 22.47 -4.81 -48.47
N ASN A 14 21.30 -5.50 -48.56
CA ASN A 14 20.17 -5.54 -49.50
C ASN A 14 18.90 -6.15 -48.85
N PHE A 15 17.78 -6.26 -49.60
CA PHE A 15 16.56 -7.00 -49.22
C PHE A 15 16.38 -8.29 -50.01
N ILE A 16 15.87 -9.36 -49.37
CA ILE A 16 15.09 -10.45 -50.00
C ILE A 16 13.94 -10.82 -49.05
N THR A 17 12.75 -11.07 -49.60
CA THR A 17 11.57 -11.55 -48.87
C THR A 17 11.08 -12.84 -49.53
N GLU A 18 10.82 -13.89 -48.74
CA GLU A 18 10.10 -15.08 -49.18
C GLU A 18 9.06 -15.48 -48.13
N THR A 19 7.92 -15.97 -48.61
CA THR A 19 6.79 -16.49 -47.83
C THR A 19 6.61 -17.96 -48.18
N MET A 20 6.22 -18.80 -47.22
CA MET A 20 5.77 -20.16 -47.54
C MET A 20 4.69 -20.67 -46.57
N ASP A 21 3.71 -21.35 -47.16
CA ASP A 21 2.52 -21.90 -46.51
C ASP A 21 2.79 -23.19 -45.71
N ILE A 22 1.84 -23.52 -44.83
CA ILE A 22 1.82 -24.73 -44.01
C ILE A 22 0.91 -25.79 -44.64
N ASN A 23 1.35 -27.06 -44.67
CA ASN A 23 0.41 -28.19 -44.59
C ASN A 23 1.08 -29.42 -43.92
N PRO A 24 0.33 -30.26 -43.17
CA PRO A 24 0.91 -31.20 -42.21
C PRO A 24 0.97 -32.66 -42.73
N THR A 25 1.89 -33.47 -42.19
CA THR A 25 1.63 -34.89 -41.84
C THR A 25 2.82 -35.58 -41.14
N SER A 26 2.50 -36.66 -40.43
CA SER A 26 3.37 -37.74 -39.89
C SER A 26 4.03 -37.54 -38.52
N ASN A 27 3.99 -38.63 -37.75
CA ASN A 27 4.37 -38.74 -36.34
C ASN A 27 5.88 -38.88 -36.12
N ILE A 28 6.36 -38.55 -34.91
CA ILE A 28 7.33 -39.37 -34.14
C ILE A 28 7.28 -39.01 -32.65
N SER A 29 7.54 -40.02 -31.82
CA SER A 29 7.55 -40.00 -30.35
C SER A 29 8.81 -39.37 -29.74
N ASN A 30 8.68 -38.89 -28.49
CA ASN A 30 9.74 -38.57 -27.52
C ASN A 30 10.78 -37.52 -27.95
N LEU A 31 10.70 -36.31 -27.37
CA LEU A 31 11.85 -35.64 -26.74
C LEU A 31 11.43 -34.42 -25.88
N SER A 32 12.30 -34.13 -24.92
CA SER A 32 12.37 -33.03 -23.97
C SER A 32 11.56 -31.74 -24.21
N SER A 33 11.06 -31.18 -23.11
CA SER A 33 10.51 -29.83 -22.99
C SER A 33 11.49 -28.74 -23.45
N THR A 34 11.25 -28.18 -24.64
CA THR A 34 11.74 -26.85 -25.04
C THR A 34 10.55 -26.02 -25.50
N GLY A 35 10.27 -24.94 -24.76
CA GLY A 35 9.11 -24.08 -24.99
C GLY A 35 9.12 -23.42 -26.37
N ILE A 36 7.94 -23.43 -27.00
CA ILE A 36 7.68 -22.80 -28.30
C ILE A 36 7.93 -21.29 -28.18
N ARG A 37 8.70 -20.71 -29.12
CA ARG A 37 8.80 -19.25 -29.28
C ARG A 37 7.72 -18.77 -30.23
N CYS A 38 6.76 -17.99 -29.73
CA CYS A 38 5.94 -17.12 -30.57
C CYS A 38 6.61 -15.73 -30.61
N THR A 39 7.14 -15.35 -31.77
CA THR A 39 7.66 -13.99 -32.01
C THR A 39 6.56 -13.11 -32.58
N ALA A 40 6.13 -12.11 -31.80
CA ALA A 40 5.44 -10.94 -32.30
C ALA A 40 6.42 -9.76 -32.25
N THR A 41 6.74 -9.18 -33.41
CA THR A 41 7.74 -8.10 -33.52
C THR A 41 7.07 -6.73 -33.45
N LEU A 42 7.30 -5.99 -32.36
CA LEU A 42 7.02 -4.56 -32.25
C LEU A 42 8.28 -3.86 -31.71
N SER A 43 8.88 -3.04 -32.58
CA SER A 43 9.89 -1.99 -32.32
C SER A 43 10.94 -2.23 -31.20
N ASN A 44 12.13 -2.67 -31.61
CA ASN A 44 13.47 -2.39 -31.04
C ASN A 44 13.58 -1.76 -29.63
N GLU A 45 13.32 -2.51 -28.57
CA GLU A 45 14.12 -2.43 -27.34
C GLU A 45 14.53 -3.85 -26.91
N THR A 46 15.83 -4.14 -26.94
CA THR A 46 16.38 -5.46 -26.58
C THR A 46 16.61 -5.55 -25.07
N PHE A 47 15.56 -5.89 -24.33
CA PHE A 47 15.70 -6.23 -22.91
C PHE A 47 16.42 -7.56 -22.72
N GLN A 48 17.65 -7.52 -22.21
CA GLN A 48 18.29 -8.72 -21.67
C GLN A 48 17.64 -9.09 -20.34
N VAL A 49 16.84 -10.16 -20.34
CA VAL A 49 16.60 -10.93 -19.12
C VAL A 49 17.91 -11.63 -18.78
N ILE A 50 18.72 -11.03 -17.91
CA ILE A 50 19.94 -11.64 -17.40
C ILE A 50 19.53 -12.73 -16.40
N ASP A 51 19.43 -13.96 -16.89
CA ASP A 51 19.48 -15.15 -16.03
C ASP A 51 20.93 -15.36 -15.55
N SER A 52 21.30 -14.66 -14.48
CA SER A 52 22.60 -14.81 -13.83
C SER A 52 22.54 -15.89 -12.76
N THR A 53 23.18 -17.02 -13.07
CA THR A 53 23.41 -18.15 -12.16
C THR A 53 24.47 -17.82 -11.10
N THR A 54 24.13 -16.95 -10.14
CA THR A 54 24.91 -16.74 -8.90
C THR A 54 23.99 -16.67 -7.67
N SER A 55 24.60 -16.76 -6.48
CA SER A 55 24.07 -17.43 -5.29
C SER A 55 22.78 -16.89 -4.63
N SER A 56 22.12 -17.80 -3.93
CA SER A 56 20.90 -17.67 -3.14
C SER A 56 21.01 -16.76 -1.91
N SER A 57 20.07 -15.81 -1.76
CA SER A 57 19.42 -15.36 -0.49
C SER A 57 18.63 -14.05 -0.67
N HIS A 58 19.10 -13.15 -1.54
CA HIS A 58 18.65 -11.74 -1.58
C HIS A 58 17.53 -11.43 -2.60
N LYS A 59 16.61 -12.37 -2.89
CA LYS A 59 15.60 -12.20 -3.97
C LYS A 59 14.13 -12.26 -3.51
N GLU A 60 13.84 -12.21 -2.21
CA GLU A 60 12.57 -12.70 -1.65
C GLU A 60 11.49 -11.67 -1.26
N THR A 61 11.64 -10.37 -1.53
CA THR A 61 10.51 -9.40 -1.34
C THR A 61 9.84 -9.06 -2.68
N LEU A 62 10.63 -8.56 -3.63
CA LEU A 62 10.18 -8.19 -4.98
C LEU A 62 9.59 -9.36 -5.78
N LYS A 63 10.11 -10.58 -5.59
CA LYS A 63 9.57 -11.76 -6.27
C LYS A 63 8.08 -11.94 -6.03
N TRP A 64 7.59 -11.75 -4.81
CA TRP A 64 6.23 -12.17 -4.43
C TRP A 64 5.15 -11.12 -4.68
N PHE A 65 5.49 -9.82 -4.57
CA PHE A 65 4.58 -8.77 -5.02
C PHE A 65 4.30 -8.90 -6.53
N PHE A 66 5.33 -9.21 -7.33
CA PHE A 66 5.17 -9.41 -8.78
C PHE A 66 4.73 -10.83 -9.18
N LYS A 67 4.97 -11.87 -8.38
CA LYS A 67 4.48 -13.24 -8.67
C LYS A 67 2.96 -13.36 -8.66
N ALA A 68 2.27 -12.49 -7.92
CA ALA A 68 0.81 -12.42 -7.91
C ALA A 68 0.23 -11.88 -9.23
N VAL A 69 1.05 -11.17 -10.02
CA VAL A 69 0.60 -10.40 -11.20
C VAL A 69 0.85 -11.17 -12.50
N SER A 70 0.52 -12.46 -12.53
CA SER A 70 0.54 -13.28 -13.74
C SER A 70 -0.88 -13.57 -14.23
N GLU A 71 -1.15 -13.18 -15.48
CA GLU A 71 -2.33 -13.53 -16.29
C GLU A 71 -3.64 -12.79 -15.96
N ALA A 72 -3.87 -11.67 -16.67
CA ALA A 72 -5.20 -11.10 -16.90
C ALA A 72 -5.32 -10.63 -18.37
N ASP A 73 -6.46 -10.88 -18.99
CA ASP A 73 -6.62 -10.96 -20.45
C ASP A 73 -6.97 -9.62 -21.13
N ASN A 74 -6.64 -9.51 -22.41
CA ASN A 74 -6.63 -8.25 -23.16
C ASN A 74 -7.90 -8.10 -24.01
N SER A 75 -8.91 -7.37 -23.51
CA SER A 75 -10.11 -7.03 -24.31
C SER A 75 -10.52 -5.57 -24.18
N SER A 76 -10.85 -4.95 -25.31
CA SER A 76 -11.13 -3.53 -25.44
C SER A 76 -12.60 -3.20 -25.19
N PHE A 77 -12.86 -2.39 -24.16
CA PHE A 77 -14.16 -1.74 -23.95
C PHE A 77 -14.02 -0.22 -23.85
N VAL A 78 -15.16 0.46 -24.02
CA VAL A 78 -15.27 1.93 -24.13
C VAL A 78 -14.67 2.60 -22.88
N LYS A 79 -13.81 3.61 -23.09
CA LYS A 79 -13.11 4.32 -22.01
C LYS A 79 -14.06 5.14 -21.11
N ALA A 80 -14.58 4.50 -20.07
CA ALA A 80 -14.64 5.16 -18.76
C ALA A 80 -13.20 5.32 -18.21
N ILE A 81 -12.98 6.32 -17.35
CA ILE A 81 -11.68 6.53 -16.72
C ILE A 81 -11.61 5.62 -15.48
N ILE A 82 -11.04 4.44 -15.65
CA ILE A 82 -10.86 3.45 -14.58
C ILE A 82 -9.48 3.69 -13.94
N PRO A 83 -9.36 3.88 -12.61
CA PRO A 83 -8.07 3.98 -11.93
C PRO A 83 -7.30 2.64 -11.94
N THR A 84 -6.03 2.61 -11.51
CA THR A 84 -5.21 1.38 -11.36
C THR A 84 -4.82 1.12 -9.88
N PRO A 85 -4.17 0.02 -9.45
CA PRO A 85 -3.95 -0.28 -8.02
C PRO A 85 -2.97 0.66 -7.32
N ARG A 86 -3.30 1.25 -6.16
CA ARG A 86 -2.61 2.43 -5.57
C ARG A 86 -2.72 2.69 -4.05
N TYR A 87 -2.13 3.80 -3.60
CA TYR A 87 -2.15 4.28 -2.21
C TYR A 87 -3.04 5.53 -2.07
N ASN A 88 -3.53 5.84 -0.87
CA ASN A 88 -4.59 6.83 -0.64
C ASN A 88 -4.45 7.70 0.63
N GLY A 89 -5.15 8.83 0.64
CA GLY A 89 -5.50 9.58 1.85
C GLY A 89 -6.91 10.15 1.75
N ALA A 90 -7.65 10.19 2.85
CA ALA A 90 -8.95 10.84 2.93
C ALA A 90 -8.79 12.26 3.48
N VAL A 91 -9.31 13.27 2.77
CA VAL A 91 -9.19 14.69 3.12
C VAL A 91 -10.49 15.40 2.74
N SER A 92 -11.10 16.13 3.68
CA SER A 92 -12.26 17.01 3.43
C SER A 92 -13.40 16.38 2.59
N GLN A 93 -13.96 15.25 3.05
CA GLN A 93 -15.01 14.46 2.36
C GLN A 93 -14.64 13.99 0.94
N ARG A 94 -13.36 13.85 0.65
CA ARG A 94 -12.86 13.27 -0.60
C ARG A 94 -11.80 12.22 -0.31
N LEU A 95 -11.81 11.19 -1.12
CA LEU A 95 -10.76 10.18 -1.13
C LEU A 95 -9.83 10.46 -2.31
N TYR A 96 -8.56 10.73 -2.02
CA TYR A 96 -7.52 10.96 -3.02
C TYR A 96 -6.64 9.73 -3.13
N CYS A 97 -6.33 9.33 -4.36
CA CYS A 97 -5.59 8.10 -4.61
C CYS A 97 -4.56 8.30 -5.73
N TYR A 98 -3.28 8.17 -5.38
CA TYR A 98 -2.14 8.55 -6.20
C TYR A 98 -1.22 7.36 -6.46
N GLY A 99 -0.55 7.40 -7.61
CA GLY A 99 0.48 6.46 -8.03
C GLY A 99 0.02 5.00 -7.96
N GLY A 100 0.86 4.14 -7.38
CA GLY A 100 0.57 2.71 -7.25
C GLY A 100 1.30 1.87 -8.30
N THR A 101 0.82 0.65 -8.57
CA THR A 101 1.40 -0.24 -9.58
C THR A 101 0.35 -0.79 -10.54
N SER A 102 0.53 -0.52 -11.84
CA SER A 102 -0.24 -1.13 -12.93
C SER A 102 0.71 -1.90 -13.84
N ASN A 103 0.32 -3.08 -14.32
CA ASN A 103 1.18 -3.94 -15.16
C ASN A 103 2.61 -4.15 -14.60
N GLN A 104 2.71 -4.35 -13.27
CA GLN A 104 3.98 -4.48 -12.53
C GLN A 104 4.89 -3.23 -12.52
N LEU A 105 4.43 -2.10 -13.04
CA LEU A 105 5.18 -0.84 -13.07
C LEU A 105 4.53 0.23 -12.19
N PRO A 106 5.33 1.05 -11.48
CA PRO A 106 4.82 2.21 -10.77
C PRO A 106 4.11 3.19 -11.71
N THR A 107 3.02 3.81 -11.26
CA THR A 107 2.30 4.84 -12.03
C THR A 107 2.32 6.20 -11.33
N SER A 108 1.98 7.28 -12.04
CA SER A 108 1.79 8.63 -11.49
C SER A 108 0.33 9.10 -11.56
N ASP A 109 -0.61 8.22 -11.96
CA ASP A 109 -2.01 8.60 -12.10
C ASP A 109 -2.53 9.14 -10.76
N HIS A 110 -3.48 10.07 -10.83
CA HIS A 110 -4.08 10.68 -9.65
C HIS A 110 -5.59 10.76 -9.84
N TYR A 111 -6.34 10.25 -8.86
CA TYR A 111 -7.79 10.26 -8.88
C TYR A 111 -8.38 10.76 -7.57
N VAL A 112 -9.59 11.30 -7.68
CA VAL A 112 -10.41 11.75 -6.56
C VAL A 112 -11.81 11.16 -6.63
N PHE A 113 -12.33 10.74 -5.48
CA PHE A 113 -13.72 10.32 -5.29
C PHE A 113 -14.37 11.26 -4.27
N ASP A 114 -15.49 11.86 -4.67
CA ASP A 114 -16.32 12.75 -3.86
C ASP A 114 -17.25 11.94 -2.93
N LEU A 115 -17.04 12.05 -1.62
CA LEU A 115 -17.86 11.41 -0.58
C LEU A 115 -18.90 12.37 0.02
N SER A 116 -19.14 13.54 -0.60
CA SER A 116 -20.15 14.51 -0.12
C SER A 116 -21.60 14.16 -0.46
N LYS A 117 -21.84 13.00 -1.08
CA LYS A 117 -23.17 12.52 -1.49
C LYS A 117 -23.31 11.02 -1.25
N ASP A 118 -24.54 10.60 -1.00
CA ASP A 118 -24.90 9.18 -1.00
C ASP A 118 -24.71 8.57 -2.39
N PHE A 119 -24.19 7.34 -2.45
CA PHE A 119 -24.07 6.58 -3.70
C PHE A 119 -24.19 5.06 -3.45
N PRO A 120 -24.67 4.29 -4.43
CA PRO A 120 -24.65 2.83 -4.35
C PRO A 120 -23.22 2.30 -4.56
N ILE A 121 -22.83 1.28 -3.80
CA ILE A 121 -21.45 0.76 -3.77
C ILE A 121 -21.10 0.05 -5.10
N ASP A 122 -22.08 -0.61 -5.73
CA ASP A 122 -21.93 -1.38 -6.97
C ASP A 122 -21.68 -0.54 -8.23
N GLY A 123 -21.88 0.79 -8.17
CA GLY A 123 -21.53 1.75 -9.23
C GLY A 123 -20.35 2.68 -8.89
N SER A 124 -19.74 2.54 -7.71
CA SER A 124 -18.69 3.43 -7.17
C SER A 124 -17.49 3.66 -8.11
N ILE A 125 -17.15 2.69 -8.96
CA ILE A 125 -16.03 2.80 -9.92
C ILE A 125 -16.23 3.95 -10.92
N GLU A 126 -17.47 4.28 -11.26
CA GLU A 126 -17.80 5.36 -12.22
C GLU A 126 -17.74 6.76 -11.60
N ALA A 127 -17.66 6.86 -10.26
CA ALA A 127 -17.63 8.13 -9.54
C ALA A 127 -16.21 8.70 -9.34
N TRP A 128 -15.17 7.96 -9.76
CA TRP A 128 -13.79 8.42 -9.74
C TRP A 128 -13.51 9.40 -10.88
N ASN A 129 -12.83 10.49 -10.54
CA ASN A 129 -12.43 11.52 -11.49
C ASN A 129 -10.90 11.60 -11.51
N ALA A 130 -10.31 11.67 -12.70
CA ALA A 130 -8.88 11.98 -12.82
C ALA A 130 -8.62 13.40 -12.32
N VAL A 131 -7.63 13.55 -11.46
CA VAL A 131 -7.16 14.86 -11.01
C VAL A 131 -6.23 15.42 -12.06
N VAL A 132 -6.57 16.58 -12.60
CA VAL A 132 -5.71 17.31 -13.54
C VAL A 132 -4.48 17.81 -12.77
N THR A 133 -3.32 17.20 -13.04
CA THR A 133 -2.03 17.76 -12.65
C THR A 133 -1.79 19.02 -13.50
N GLY A 134 -1.55 20.16 -12.85
CA GLY A 134 -1.11 21.39 -13.54
C GLY A 134 0.33 21.27 -14.05
N ASP A 135 1.09 22.36 -14.02
CA ASP A 135 2.47 22.39 -14.54
C ASP A 135 3.47 21.53 -13.75
N PHE A 136 3.04 20.87 -12.67
CA PHE A 136 3.87 19.97 -11.86
C PHE A 136 3.94 18.56 -12.49
N GLU A 137 5.15 18.15 -12.88
CA GLU A 137 5.43 16.77 -13.32
C GLU A 137 5.35 15.81 -12.12
N THR A 138 4.23 15.09 -11.99
CA THR A 138 4.09 14.00 -11.01
C THR A 138 4.93 12.79 -11.43
N GLU A 139 5.66 12.22 -10.47
CA GLU A 139 6.56 11.11 -10.74
C GLU A 139 5.89 9.76 -10.45
N PRO A 140 6.05 8.74 -11.32
CA PRO A 140 5.60 7.40 -11.02
C PRO A 140 6.16 6.90 -9.70
N ASN A 141 5.31 6.37 -8.82
CA ASN A 141 5.71 5.93 -7.49
C ASN A 141 4.81 4.81 -6.93
N SER A 142 5.37 3.96 -6.07
CA SER A 142 4.66 2.89 -5.35
C SER A 142 5.41 2.54 -4.07
N LEU A 143 4.79 1.79 -3.14
CA LEU A 143 5.39 1.39 -1.85
C LEU A 143 5.85 2.60 -1.01
N PHE A 144 5.15 3.74 -1.17
CA PHE A 144 5.37 4.98 -0.45
C PHE A 144 4.39 5.13 0.71
N SER A 145 4.73 6.00 1.66
CA SER A 145 3.82 6.44 2.71
C SER A 145 2.99 7.64 2.24
N ILE A 146 1.71 7.68 2.61
CA ILE A 146 0.80 8.77 2.32
C ILE A 146 0.05 9.19 3.58
N VAL A 147 0.15 10.48 3.91
CA VAL A 147 -0.32 11.03 5.18
C VAL A 147 -1.37 12.12 4.89
N PRO A 148 -2.65 11.91 5.22
CA PRO A 148 -3.66 12.95 5.10
C PRO A 148 -3.42 14.05 6.14
N LEU A 149 -3.58 15.30 5.71
CA LEU A 149 -3.58 16.52 6.53
C LEU A 149 -4.98 17.17 6.39
N THR A 150 -5.19 18.33 7.01
CA THR A 150 -6.49 19.03 7.00
C THR A 150 -6.99 19.40 5.60
N ASP A 151 -6.12 20.04 4.80
CA ASP A 151 -6.40 20.60 3.47
C ASP A 151 -5.51 19.99 2.37
N LYS A 152 -4.62 19.08 2.74
CA LYS A 152 -3.54 18.52 1.93
C LYS A 152 -3.38 17.04 2.22
N TYR A 153 -2.60 16.36 1.40
CA TYR A 153 -1.91 15.14 1.84
C TYR A 153 -0.46 15.18 1.42
N LEU A 154 0.40 14.47 2.14
CA LEU A 154 1.82 14.32 1.88
C LEU A 154 2.10 12.91 1.36
N VAL A 155 2.96 12.81 0.35
CA VAL A 155 3.52 11.55 -0.16
C VAL A 155 5.00 11.52 0.13
N HIS A 156 5.50 10.44 0.74
CA HIS A 156 6.87 10.29 1.18
C HIS A 156 7.46 8.92 0.83
N GLY A 157 8.70 8.92 0.35
CA GLY A 157 9.44 7.72 0.00
C GLY A 157 8.90 7.02 -1.24
N GLY A 158 9.07 5.70 -1.27
CA GLY A 158 8.63 4.80 -2.33
C GLY A 158 9.71 4.40 -3.33
N LEU A 159 9.31 3.47 -4.18
CA LEU A 159 10.14 2.82 -5.20
C LEU A 159 10.39 3.69 -6.45
N GLY A 160 9.67 4.81 -6.59
CA GLY A 160 9.77 5.67 -7.77
C GLY A 160 9.44 4.91 -9.05
N TYR A 161 10.31 5.01 -10.07
CA TYR A 161 10.16 4.37 -11.37
C TYR A 161 10.41 2.84 -11.38
N GLY A 162 10.75 2.22 -10.24
CA GLY A 162 11.08 0.78 -10.19
C GLY A 162 12.39 0.39 -10.88
N SER A 163 13.21 1.38 -11.25
CA SER A 163 14.41 1.24 -12.06
C SER A 163 15.68 1.45 -11.24
N SER A 164 16.78 0.80 -11.62
CA SER A 164 18.12 1.07 -11.08
C SER A 164 18.89 2.17 -11.84
N THR A 165 18.25 2.85 -12.79
CA THR A 165 18.84 3.92 -13.61
C THR A 165 18.03 5.21 -13.60
N LYS A 166 16.80 5.19 -13.06
CA LYS A 166 15.92 6.35 -12.94
C LYS A 166 15.23 6.33 -11.58
N PHE A 167 15.44 7.38 -10.80
CA PHE A 167 15.02 7.52 -9.40
C PHE A 167 14.06 8.70 -9.25
N LEU A 168 13.32 8.77 -8.15
CA LEU A 168 12.55 9.97 -7.78
C LEU A 168 13.48 11.18 -7.73
N LYS A 169 13.05 12.30 -8.32
CA LYS A 169 13.64 13.63 -8.08
C LYS A 169 13.20 14.12 -6.70
N ASN A 170 11.95 13.86 -6.33
CA ASN A 170 11.32 14.40 -5.12
C ASN A 170 10.81 13.28 -4.20
N THR A 171 11.62 12.91 -3.20
CA THR A 171 11.24 11.90 -2.17
C THR A 171 10.03 12.31 -1.35
N THR A 172 9.74 13.61 -1.23
CA THR A 172 8.59 14.11 -0.48
C THR A 172 7.85 15.20 -1.24
N THR A 173 6.56 15.01 -1.45
CA THR A 173 5.68 15.93 -2.17
C THR A 173 4.38 16.17 -1.42
N LEU A 174 3.76 17.32 -1.65
CA LEU A 174 2.46 17.70 -1.10
C LEU A 174 1.47 17.89 -2.25
N TYR A 175 0.24 17.45 -2.04
CA TYR A 175 -0.90 17.87 -2.85
C TYR A 175 -1.85 18.73 -2.01
N ASN A 176 -2.24 19.89 -2.51
CA ASN A 176 -3.22 20.77 -1.91
C ASN A 176 -4.60 20.55 -2.53
N THR A 177 -5.56 20.16 -1.69
CA THR A 177 -6.92 19.80 -2.12
C THR A 177 -7.80 21.02 -2.40
N LEU A 178 -7.41 22.21 -1.93
CA LEU A 178 -8.16 23.46 -2.08
C LEU A 178 -7.96 24.11 -3.46
N ASP A 179 -6.72 24.14 -3.94
CA ASP A 179 -6.34 24.72 -5.24
C ASP A 179 -6.00 23.66 -6.32
N GLY A 180 -5.90 22.39 -5.91
CA GLY A 180 -5.60 21.27 -6.79
C GLY A 180 -4.13 21.15 -7.21
N THR A 181 -3.21 21.81 -6.51
CA THR A 181 -1.79 21.89 -6.90
C THR A 181 -0.92 20.85 -6.20
N TRP A 182 0.09 20.36 -6.93
CA TRP A 182 1.22 19.62 -6.35
C TRP A 182 2.40 20.57 -6.10
N SER A 183 3.16 20.30 -5.04
CA SER A 183 4.41 21.00 -4.74
C SER A 183 5.44 20.06 -4.11
N THR A 184 6.71 20.42 -4.24
CA THR A 184 7.78 19.83 -3.42
C THR A 184 7.82 20.51 -2.06
N ILE A 185 8.22 19.79 -1.02
CA ILE A 185 8.60 20.46 0.23
C ILE A 185 10.01 21.04 0.07
N ASN A 186 10.17 22.32 0.39
CA ASN A 186 11.47 22.91 0.68
C ASN A 186 11.65 22.84 2.20
N SER A 187 12.43 21.87 2.67
CA SER A 187 12.54 21.56 4.11
C SER A 187 14.00 21.55 4.57
N THR A 188 14.23 22.03 5.79
CA THR A 188 15.59 21.98 6.36
C THR A 188 15.97 20.53 6.70
N ASN A 189 17.26 20.22 6.60
CA ASN A 189 17.85 18.88 6.77
C ASN A 189 17.34 17.79 5.79
N GLN A 190 16.64 18.16 4.71
CA GLN A 190 16.14 17.23 3.69
C GLN A 190 17.20 16.33 3.06
N THR A 191 18.44 16.81 2.95
CA THR A 191 19.60 16.03 2.44
C THR A 191 20.11 14.95 3.38
N SER A 192 19.63 14.93 4.63
CA SER A 192 19.99 13.93 5.65
C SER A 192 18.99 12.78 5.74
N MET A 193 17.87 12.84 5.01
CA MET A 193 16.94 11.71 4.90
C MET A 193 17.55 10.56 4.07
N THR A 194 17.29 9.33 4.49
CA THR A 194 17.54 8.14 3.68
C THR A 194 16.30 7.87 2.80
N PRO A 195 16.38 7.92 1.46
CA PRO A 195 15.24 7.57 0.60
C PRO A 195 14.91 6.09 0.75
N SER A 196 13.67 5.77 1.14
CA SER A 196 13.20 4.44 1.58
C SER A 196 11.86 4.10 0.93
N ARG A 197 11.44 2.83 1.02
CA ARG A 197 10.11 2.33 0.62
C ARG A 197 9.63 1.29 1.63
N GLU A 198 8.34 0.95 1.61
CA GLU A 198 7.71 0.00 2.55
C GLU A 198 7.84 0.40 4.04
N GLU A 199 8.26 1.65 4.27
CA GLU A 199 8.16 2.40 5.52
C GLU A 199 6.71 2.84 5.74
N THR A 200 6.37 3.18 6.98
CA THR A 200 5.06 3.78 7.28
C THR A 200 5.20 5.06 8.06
N SER A 201 4.26 5.97 7.84
CA SER A 201 4.22 7.26 8.53
C SER A 201 2.86 7.54 9.14
N THR A 202 2.85 8.29 10.24
CA THR A 202 1.62 8.81 10.85
C THR A 202 1.81 10.26 11.29
N LEU A 203 0.73 11.04 11.26
CA LEU A 203 0.68 12.40 11.77
C LEU A 203 0.37 12.37 13.27
N ASP A 204 1.10 13.13 14.09
CA ASP A 204 0.77 13.34 15.50
C ASP A 204 -0.05 14.63 15.73
N SER A 205 -0.60 14.78 16.94
CA SER A 205 -1.38 15.95 17.34
C SER A 205 -0.58 17.26 17.46
N SER A 206 0.73 17.24 17.18
CA SER A 206 1.64 18.41 17.18
C SER A 206 2.07 18.80 15.76
N ASN A 207 1.39 18.30 14.73
CA ASN A 207 1.73 18.47 13.31
C ASN A 207 3.12 17.92 12.94
N ARG A 208 3.55 16.81 13.55
CA ARG A 208 4.76 16.10 13.14
C ARG A 208 4.40 14.79 12.45
N ILE A 209 4.99 14.55 11.30
CA ILE A 209 4.90 13.27 10.60
C ILE A 209 6.06 12.40 11.07
N TRP A 210 5.75 11.28 11.70
CA TRP A 210 6.71 10.27 12.14
C TRP A 210 6.77 9.15 11.11
N THR A 211 7.93 8.95 10.47
CA THR A 211 8.22 7.83 9.56
C THR A 211 9.19 6.86 10.21
N TRP A 212 8.92 5.55 10.10
CA TRP A 212 9.81 4.50 10.60
C TRP A 212 9.80 3.24 9.72
N GLY A 213 10.91 2.49 9.77
CA GLY A 213 11.08 1.24 9.06
C GLY A 213 11.34 1.40 7.57
N GLY A 214 11.06 0.34 6.82
CA GLY A 214 11.26 0.31 5.37
C GLY A 214 12.62 -0.23 4.94
N ILE A 215 12.87 -0.11 3.64
CA ILE A 215 14.01 -0.69 2.95
C ILE A 215 14.51 0.25 1.85
N SER A 216 15.83 0.30 1.67
CA SER A 216 16.45 0.93 0.51
C SER A 216 17.39 -0.03 -0.21
N ASP A 217 17.48 0.14 -1.52
CA ASP A 217 18.39 -0.57 -2.40
C ASP A 217 18.74 0.29 -3.61
N ASN A 218 19.45 -0.29 -4.58
CA ASN A 218 19.85 0.35 -5.83
C ASN A 218 18.71 0.71 -6.80
N ARG A 219 17.44 0.50 -6.42
CA ARG A 219 16.24 1.02 -7.13
C ARG A 219 15.64 2.22 -6.42
N THR A 220 16.00 2.42 -5.16
CA THR A 220 15.44 3.45 -4.28
C THR A 220 16.26 4.75 -4.40
N SER A 221 17.58 4.65 -4.50
CA SER A 221 18.48 5.79 -4.77
C SER A 221 19.80 5.37 -5.41
N VAL A 222 20.39 6.28 -6.20
CA VAL A 222 21.67 6.09 -6.92
C VAL A 222 22.86 5.82 -5.98
N ASN A 223 22.81 6.33 -4.75
CA ASN A 223 23.91 6.24 -3.78
C ASN A 223 23.89 4.95 -2.94
N ILE A 224 22.97 4.01 -3.22
CA ILE A 224 22.71 2.83 -2.38
C ILE A 224 23.13 1.56 -3.14
N SER A 225 24.29 1.01 -2.78
CA SER A 225 24.90 -0.14 -3.46
C SER A 225 24.58 -1.50 -2.83
N ARG A 226 24.09 -1.53 -1.58
CA ARG A 226 23.62 -2.71 -0.85
C ARG A 226 22.22 -2.43 -0.31
N THR A 227 21.40 -3.47 -0.18
CA THR A 227 20.14 -3.40 0.58
C THR A 227 20.40 -2.95 2.02
N MET A 228 19.62 -1.99 2.49
CA MET A 228 19.60 -1.50 3.87
C MET A 228 18.16 -1.58 4.37
N TYR A 229 17.97 -2.01 5.61
CA TYR A 229 16.70 -1.98 6.31
C TYR A 229 16.81 -0.97 7.45
N HIS A 230 15.80 -0.13 7.63
CA HIS A 230 15.89 1.03 8.50
C HIS A 230 15.22 0.76 9.84
N ASP A 231 15.90 1.13 10.93
CA ASP A 231 15.35 1.18 12.28
C ASP A 231 15.39 2.60 12.87
N GLU A 232 15.90 3.57 12.12
CA GLU A 232 15.87 4.99 12.49
C GLU A 232 14.49 5.64 12.27
N PHE A 233 14.25 6.73 13.01
CA PHE A 233 13.13 7.62 12.76
C PHE A 233 13.52 8.75 11.80
N GLN A 234 12.61 9.07 10.88
CA GLN A 234 12.62 10.33 10.13
C GLN A 234 11.37 11.12 10.51
N VAL A 235 11.51 12.31 11.11
CA VAL A 235 10.39 13.10 11.62
C VAL A 235 10.36 14.48 10.97
N LEU A 236 9.30 14.77 10.22
CA LEU A 236 9.03 16.08 9.63
C LEU A 236 8.11 16.89 10.53
N ASP A 237 8.60 17.99 11.08
CA ASP A 237 7.78 19.00 11.74
C ASP A 237 7.20 19.96 10.70
N LEU A 238 5.87 19.94 10.53
CA LEU A 238 5.16 20.76 9.53
C LEU A 238 5.03 22.22 9.95
N ASN A 239 5.28 22.57 11.22
CA ASN A 239 5.15 23.94 11.72
C ASN A 239 6.37 24.80 11.31
N ASN A 240 7.54 24.19 11.21
CA ASN A 240 8.81 24.83 10.81
C ASN A 240 9.41 24.26 9.51
N MET A 241 8.80 23.23 8.92
CA MET A 241 9.28 22.51 7.74
C MET A 241 10.73 22.01 7.91
N ALA A 242 10.99 21.33 9.03
CA ALA A 242 12.30 20.77 9.36
C ALA A 242 12.22 19.26 9.53
N TRP A 243 13.20 18.56 8.95
CA TRP A 243 13.47 17.16 9.28
C TRP A 243 14.35 17.07 10.52
N SER A 244 13.96 16.13 11.39
CA SER A 244 14.73 15.70 12.54
C SER A 244 14.85 14.18 12.55
N PHE A 245 15.96 13.70 13.06
CA PHE A 245 16.31 12.29 13.15
C PHE A 245 16.55 12.04 14.64
N PRO A 246 15.48 11.81 15.44
CA PRO A 246 15.59 11.77 16.89
C PRO A 246 16.46 10.59 17.31
N ASP A 247 17.71 10.92 17.62
CA ASP A 247 18.76 9.96 17.87
C ASP A 247 18.43 9.14 19.12
N SER A 248 18.42 7.84 18.92
CA SER A 248 17.77 6.93 19.83
C SER A 248 18.84 6.32 20.74
N THR A 249 18.99 6.90 21.95
CA THR A 249 20.15 6.70 22.84
C THR A 249 20.02 5.53 23.82
N ASN A 250 18.97 4.72 23.70
CA ASN A 250 18.71 3.53 24.51
C ASN A 250 19.31 2.27 23.82
N THR A 251 19.42 1.13 24.50
CA THR A 251 20.09 -0.07 23.93
C THR A 251 19.13 -1.18 23.49
N SER A 252 17.83 -0.87 23.34
CA SER A 252 16.76 -1.83 23.06
C SER A 252 15.85 -1.34 21.93
N TYR A 253 16.40 -1.23 20.71
CA TYR A 253 15.59 -0.92 19.53
C TYR A 253 14.79 -2.13 19.05
N PRO A 254 13.54 -1.94 18.60
CA PRO A 254 12.94 -2.88 17.67
C PRO A 254 13.85 -2.94 16.43
N ARG A 255 14.12 -4.15 15.93
CA ARG A 255 14.84 -4.29 14.67
C ARG A 255 14.04 -3.69 13.52
N ALA A 256 14.72 -3.33 12.44
CA ALA A 256 14.10 -2.78 11.24
C ALA A 256 12.95 -3.67 10.72
N ARG A 257 11.82 -3.04 10.35
CA ARG A 257 10.62 -3.71 9.85
C ARG A 257 10.13 -3.12 8.54
N ILE A 258 9.58 -3.97 7.67
CA ILE A 258 8.93 -3.58 6.40
C ILE A 258 7.50 -4.08 6.34
N ALA A 259 6.65 -3.41 5.56
CA ALA A 259 5.27 -3.84 5.28
C ALA A 259 4.40 -4.08 6.54
N HIS A 260 4.76 -3.40 7.63
CA HIS A 260 3.99 -3.22 8.86
C HIS A 260 2.99 -2.06 8.68
N THR A 261 2.25 -1.69 9.72
CA THR A 261 1.45 -0.45 9.75
C THR A 261 1.79 0.41 10.96
N ALA A 262 1.91 1.73 10.79
CA ALA A 262 1.90 2.70 11.90
C ALA A 262 0.49 3.26 12.10
N THR A 263 0.04 3.41 13.34
CA THR A 263 -1.25 4.01 13.68
C THR A 263 -1.15 4.81 14.97
N LEU A 264 -1.49 6.10 14.92
CA LEU A 264 -1.60 6.93 16.13
C LEU A 264 -2.73 6.39 17.02
N GLY A 265 -2.45 6.18 18.30
CA GLY A 265 -3.45 5.81 19.29
C GLY A 265 -4.44 6.95 19.56
N ASN A 266 -5.64 6.59 20.02
CA ASN A 266 -6.73 7.52 20.37
C ASN A 266 -6.31 8.67 21.31
N SER A 267 -5.36 8.42 22.21
CA SER A 267 -4.81 9.41 23.15
C SER A 267 -3.88 10.46 22.52
N GLY A 268 -3.51 10.31 21.25
CA GLY A 268 -2.53 11.14 20.53
C GLY A 268 -1.08 11.04 21.02
N GLN A 269 -0.81 10.25 22.06
CA GLN A 269 0.49 10.21 22.75
C GLN A 269 1.40 9.08 22.28
N SER A 270 0.90 8.14 21.48
CA SER A 270 1.63 6.91 21.13
C SER A 270 1.29 6.42 19.73
N ILE A 271 2.27 5.77 19.10
CA ILE A 271 2.16 5.17 17.77
C ILE A 271 2.30 3.66 17.92
N PHE A 272 1.35 2.92 17.37
CA PHE A 272 1.36 1.46 17.35
C PHE A 272 1.88 0.96 16.01
N TYR A 273 2.90 0.10 16.06
CA TYR A 273 3.55 -0.52 14.91
C TYR A 273 3.18 -2.00 14.84
N ILE A 274 2.29 -2.34 13.91
CA ILE A 274 1.59 -3.63 13.91
C ILE A 274 2.08 -4.52 12.76
N GLY A 275 2.39 -5.78 13.08
CA GLY A 275 2.76 -6.83 12.15
C GLY A 275 3.96 -6.49 11.26
N GLY A 276 3.88 -6.92 10.00
CA GLY A 276 4.95 -6.76 9.01
C GLY A 276 6.03 -7.84 9.10
N LEU A 277 7.17 -7.56 8.47
CA LEU A 277 8.35 -8.42 8.47
C LEU A 277 9.47 -7.74 9.23
N GLU A 278 10.09 -8.45 10.18
CA GLU A 278 11.29 -8.01 10.89
C GLU A 278 12.53 -8.68 10.27
N VAL A 279 13.60 -7.89 10.07
CA VAL A 279 14.90 -8.40 9.65
C VAL A 279 15.68 -8.94 10.86
N ASN A 280 16.40 -10.04 10.69
CA ASN A 280 17.34 -10.54 11.70
C ASN A 280 18.79 -10.16 11.40
N ASP A 281 19.71 -10.49 12.32
CA ASP A 281 21.14 -10.17 12.26
C ASP A 281 21.88 -10.82 11.05
N SER A 282 21.19 -11.58 10.20
CA SER A 282 21.68 -12.21 8.96
C SER A 282 20.95 -11.70 7.70
N ASP A 283 20.35 -10.50 7.77
CA ASP A 283 19.54 -9.86 6.71
C ASP A 283 18.31 -10.68 6.25
N MET A 284 17.89 -11.69 7.03
CA MET A 284 16.75 -12.55 6.70
C MET A 284 15.46 -12.01 7.33
N LEU A 285 14.43 -11.84 6.52
CA LEU A 285 13.10 -11.39 6.94
C LEU A 285 12.27 -12.54 7.54
N SER A 286 11.52 -12.22 8.59
CA SER A 286 10.58 -13.13 9.24
C SER A 286 9.29 -12.41 9.64
N SER A 287 8.15 -13.12 9.66
CA SER A 287 6.87 -12.52 10.10
C SER A 287 6.91 -12.15 11.58
N VAL A 288 6.50 -10.93 11.90
CA VAL A 288 6.27 -10.50 13.29
C VAL A 288 5.01 -11.17 13.85
N SER A 289 5.09 -11.65 15.09
CA SER A 289 3.93 -12.17 15.81
C SER A 289 2.96 -11.03 16.13
N MET A 290 1.68 -11.16 15.75
CA MET A 290 0.65 -10.17 16.12
C MET A 290 0.40 -10.11 17.64
N GLY A 291 0.87 -11.11 18.39
CA GLY A 291 0.84 -11.08 19.85
C GLY A 291 1.78 -10.01 20.44
N GLU A 292 2.79 -9.59 19.68
CA GLU A 292 3.79 -8.60 20.07
C GLU A 292 3.39 -7.22 19.52
N ILE A 293 2.95 -6.35 20.42
CA ILE A 293 2.43 -5.03 20.07
C ILE A 293 3.53 -4.01 20.39
N LEU A 294 4.15 -3.49 19.33
CA LEU A 294 5.20 -2.49 19.42
C LEU A 294 4.57 -1.10 19.52
N GLU A 295 4.83 -0.40 20.61
CA GLU A 295 4.37 0.96 20.89
C GLU A 295 5.57 1.91 20.96
N TYR A 296 5.43 3.08 20.34
CA TYR A 296 6.32 4.21 20.55
C TYR A 296 5.59 5.34 21.27
N HIS A 297 6.05 5.69 22.47
CA HIS A 297 5.53 6.83 23.22
C HIS A 297 6.23 8.12 22.77
N ILE A 298 5.45 9.03 22.19
CA ILE A 298 5.90 10.26 21.54
C ILE A 298 6.51 11.26 22.54
N ALA A 299 5.93 11.36 23.75
CA ALA A 299 6.29 12.41 24.71
C ALA A 299 7.61 12.17 25.46
N ASN A 300 8.03 10.90 25.59
CA ASN A 300 9.24 10.50 26.32
C ASN A 300 10.30 9.85 25.40
N ASN A 301 10.00 9.71 24.09
CA ASN A 301 10.83 9.05 23.08
C ASN A 301 11.22 7.61 23.44
N THR A 302 10.27 6.79 23.90
CA THR A 302 10.53 5.39 24.29
C THR A 302 9.75 4.39 23.47
N TRP A 303 10.42 3.29 23.11
CA TRP A 303 9.81 2.07 22.59
C TRP A 303 9.41 1.15 23.74
N ILE A 304 8.23 0.53 23.64
CA ILE A 304 7.78 -0.55 24.51
C ILE A 304 7.21 -1.67 23.63
N THR A 305 7.55 -2.92 23.94
CA THR A 305 6.90 -4.09 23.33
C THR A 305 5.99 -4.74 24.35
N HIS A 306 4.69 -4.72 24.10
CA HIS A 306 3.69 -5.40 24.92
C HIS A 306 3.42 -6.80 24.38
N GLN A 307 3.05 -7.70 25.27
CA GLN A 307 2.63 -9.06 24.94
C GLN A 307 1.13 -9.18 25.17
N SER A 308 0.40 -9.65 24.16
CA SER A 308 -1.04 -9.88 24.24
C SER A 308 -1.41 -10.81 25.41
N PRO A 309 -2.45 -10.51 26.20
CA PRO A 309 -2.93 -11.39 27.26
C PRO A 309 -3.31 -12.79 26.75
N SER A 310 -3.23 -13.81 27.62
CA SER A 310 -3.53 -15.21 27.24
C SER A 310 -4.99 -15.49 26.83
N ASN A 311 -5.93 -14.58 27.14
CA ASN A 311 -7.32 -14.59 26.69
C ASN A 311 -7.57 -13.74 25.42
N SER A 312 -6.50 -13.35 24.72
CA SER A 312 -6.52 -12.62 23.45
C SER A 312 -6.76 -13.57 22.27
N THR A 313 -7.63 -13.18 21.33
CA THR A 313 -7.81 -13.91 20.06
C THR A 313 -6.80 -13.35 19.06
N ILE A 314 -5.54 -13.76 19.19
CA ILE A 314 -4.42 -13.19 18.43
C ILE A 314 -4.51 -13.57 16.94
N PRO A 315 -4.49 -12.60 16.00
CA PRO A 315 -4.48 -12.88 14.57
C PRO A 315 -3.23 -13.64 14.11
N SER A 316 -3.32 -14.33 12.97
CA SER A 316 -2.12 -14.88 12.32
C SER A 316 -1.08 -13.77 12.04
N PRO A 317 0.23 -14.06 12.12
CA PRO A 317 1.28 -13.18 11.60
C PRO A 317 0.98 -12.73 10.17
N ARG A 318 1.17 -11.44 9.88
CA ARG A 318 0.78 -10.82 8.59
C ARG A 318 1.55 -9.56 8.26
N ARG A 319 1.71 -9.32 6.98
CA ARG A 319 2.22 -8.07 6.37
C ARG A 319 1.20 -7.50 5.38
N LEU A 320 1.38 -6.26 4.94
CA LEU A 320 0.54 -5.65 3.90
C LEU A 320 -0.97 -5.69 4.26
N HIS A 321 -1.29 -5.41 5.52
CA HIS A 321 -2.64 -5.25 6.05
C HIS A 321 -2.94 -3.76 6.26
N THR A 322 -4.19 -3.39 6.51
CA THR A 322 -4.52 -2.07 7.05
C THR A 322 -4.65 -2.13 8.57
N ALA A 323 -4.32 -1.01 9.20
CA ALA A 323 -4.67 -0.69 10.57
C ALA A 323 -5.34 0.70 10.59
N THR A 324 -6.44 0.85 11.32
CA THR A 324 -7.19 2.12 11.38
C THR A 324 -7.72 2.32 12.79
N GLN A 325 -7.37 3.45 13.42
CA GLN A 325 -7.85 3.81 14.75
C GLN A 325 -9.34 4.12 14.71
N ILE A 326 -10.10 3.56 15.66
CA ILE A 326 -11.53 3.78 15.81
C ILE A 326 -11.76 5.09 16.57
N PRO A 327 -12.45 6.08 16.00
CA PRO A 327 -12.66 7.38 16.62
C PRO A 327 -13.16 7.29 18.07
N ASN A 328 -12.59 8.13 18.93
CA ASN A 328 -12.95 8.31 20.34
C ASN A 328 -12.79 7.07 21.26
N VAL A 329 -12.25 5.95 20.79
CA VAL A 329 -12.04 4.74 21.59
C VAL A 329 -10.64 4.14 21.38
N ASP A 330 -10.16 3.41 22.39
CA ASP A 330 -8.84 2.77 22.39
C ASP A 330 -8.85 1.45 21.58
N LEU A 331 -9.35 1.50 20.34
CA LEU A 331 -9.42 0.36 19.43
C LEU A 331 -8.73 0.70 18.09
N ILE A 332 -8.06 -0.30 17.50
CA ILE A 332 -7.56 -0.26 16.13
C ILE A 332 -8.16 -1.45 15.37
N LEU A 333 -8.87 -1.17 14.27
CA LEU A 333 -9.33 -2.18 13.32
C LEU A 333 -8.15 -2.59 12.42
N VAL A 334 -7.80 -3.88 12.44
CA VAL A 334 -6.85 -4.50 11.52
C VAL A 334 -7.61 -5.35 10.50
N TYR A 335 -7.35 -5.11 9.22
CA TYR A 335 -8.03 -5.80 8.13
C TYR A 335 -7.08 -6.38 7.06
N GLY A 336 -7.35 -7.61 6.68
CA GLY A 336 -6.63 -8.35 5.65
C GLY A 336 -5.19 -8.71 6.02
N GLY A 337 -4.32 -8.71 5.01
CA GLY A 337 -2.91 -9.06 5.10
C GLY A 337 -2.53 -10.35 4.39
N SER A 338 -1.23 -10.53 4.16
CA SER A 338 -0.62 -11.72 3.58
C SER A 338 0.34 -12.37 4.57
N ALA A 339 0.51 -13.68 4.47
CA ALA A 339 1.61 -14.38 5.13
C ALA A 339 2.99 -13.96 4.55
N THR A 340 4.06 -14.34 5.25
CA THR A 340 5.47 -14.13 4.85
C THR A 340 5.76 -14.67 3.45
N ASP A 341 5.39 -15.93 3.24
CA ASP A 341 5.97 -16.90 2.31
C ASP A 341 5.02 -17.28 1.17
N ALA A 342 3.85 -16.65 1.12
CA ALA A 342 2.85 -16.85 0.10
C ALA A 342 2.38 -15.53 -0.49
N SER A 343 2.05 -15.54 -1.79
CA SER A 343 1.20 -14.51 -2.43
C SER A 343 -0.27 -14.81 -2.15
N LYS A 344 -0.63 -14.99 -0.86
CA LYS A 344 -1.96 -15.43 -0.43
C LYS A 344 -2.39 -14.65 0.81
N THR A 345 -3.65 -14.26 0.79
CA THR A 345 -4.36 -13.67 1.91
C THR A 345 -4.35 -14.58 3.13
N VAL A 346 -4.22 -13.99 4.31
CA VAL A 346 -4.57 -14.65 5.57
C VAL A 346 -6.06 -14.99 5.58
N ALA A 347 -6.42 -16.15 6.13
CA ALA A 347 -7.81 -16.62 6.15
C ALA A 347 -8.66 -15.90 7.22
N ASP A 348 -8.00 -15.40 8.27
CA ASP A 348 -8.55 -14.67 9.40
C ASP A 348 -8.24 -13.18 9.23
N TYR A 349 -9.18 -12.39 8.69
CA TYR A 349 -8.87 -11.09 8.07
C TYR A 349 -9.51 -9.88 8.75
N SER A 350 -10.15 -10.00 9.91
CA SER A 350 -10.82 -8.86 10.58
C SER A 350 -10.71 -8.95 12.11
N TYR A 351 -9.98 -8.01 12.70
CA TYR A 351 -9.64 -8.00 14.13
C TYR A 351 -9.64 -6.60 14.72
N LEU A 352 -9.93 -6.50 16.02
CA LEU A 352 -9.71 -5.30 16.84
C LEU A 352 -8.55 -5.54 17.78
N LEU A 353 -7.59 -4.63 17.80
CA LEU A 353 -6.63 -4.46 18.90
C LEU A 353 -7.18 -3.41 19.86
N ASN A 354 -7.34 -3.74 21.14
CA ASN A 354 -7.53 -2.73 22.17
C ASN A 354 -6.17 -2.20 22.64
N THR A 355 -5.90 -0.91 22.45
CA THR A 355 -4.58 -0.28 22.68
C THR A 355 -4.25 -0.03 24.15
N THR A 356 -5.19 -0.28 25.06
CA THR A 356 -5.03 -0.04 26.51
C THR A 356 -4.90 -1.35 27.31
N SER A 357 -5.53 -2.43 26.83
CA SER A 357 -5.44 -3.78 27.41
C SER A 357 -4.59 -4.76 26.60
N PHE A 358 -4.15 -4.36 25.40
CA PHE A 358 -3.39 -5.17 24.45
C PHE A 358 -4.10 -6.47 24.03
N GLN A 359 -5.43 -6.52 24.17
CA GLN A 359 -6.23 -7.66 23.80
C GLN A 359 -6.69 -7.57 22.34
N TRP A 360 -6.52 -8.65 21.60
CA TRP A 360 -7.12 -8.85 20.28
C TRP A 360 -8.47 -9.54 20.38
N THR A 361 -9.43 -9.06 19.59
CA THR A 361 -10.75 -9.65 19.42
C THR A 361 -11.02 -9.86 17.93
N ALA A 362 -11.36 -11.07 17.51
CA ALA A 362 -11.80 -11.33 16.15
C ALA A 362 -13.17 -10.68 15.89
N VAL A 363 -13.33 -10.02 14.75
CA VAL A 363 -14.59 -9.38 14.34
C VAL A 363 -15.20 -10.14 13.19
N ASN A 364 -16.47 -10.54 13.35
CA ASN A 364 -17.27 -11.06 12.26
C ASN A 364 -18.04 -9.91 11.61
N ILE A 365 -17.66 -9.53 10.39
CA ILE A 365 -18.36 -8.48 9.62
C ILE A 365 -19.49 -9.14 8.82
N LEU A 366 -20.73 -8.73 9.10
CA LEU A 366 -21.95 -9.26 8.51
C LEU A 366 -22.12 -8.83 7.04
N ASN A 367 -22.99 -9.56 6.34
CA ASN A 367 -23.25 -9.47 4.89
C ASN A 367 -22.06 -9.90 4.02
N ALA A 368 -22.28 -10.05 2.71
CA ALA A 368 -21.21 -10.26 1.75
C ALA A 368 -20.47 -8.93 1.49
N GLY A 369 -19.15 -8.99 1.34
CA GLY A 369 -18.33 -7.81 1.12
C GLY A 369 -16.91 -8.16 0.69
N ALA A 370 -15.93 -7.34 1.08
CA ALA A 370 -14.59 -7.36 0.50
C ALA A 370 -13.82 -8.68 0.65
N GLY A 371 -14.07 -9.44 1.72
CA GLY A 371 -13.38 -10.69 2.03
C GLY A 371 -11.86 -10.55 2.24
N PRO A 372 -11.12 -11.66 2.29
CA PRO A 372 -9.67 -11.66 2.44
C PRO A 372 -8.96 -10.92 1.30
N ARG A 373 -8.02 -10.03 1.64
CA ARG A 373 -7.16 -9.28 0.70
C ARG A 373 -5.89 -8.75 1.38
N PHE A 374 -4.88 -8.37 0.61
CA PHE A 374 -3.60 -7.84 1.09
C PHE A 374 -3.02 -6.79 0.15
N GLY A 375 -2.06 -6.00 0.60
CA GLY A 375 -1.43 -4.94 -0.23
C GLY A 375 -2.22 -3.64 -0.27
N HIS A 376 -3.38 -3.59 0.37
CA HIS A 376 -4.28 -2.45 0.38
C HIS A 376 -3.87 -1.41 1.42
N SER A 377 -3.77 -0.16 0.99
CA SER A 377 -4.13 1.00 1.83
C SER A 377 -5.57 1.41 1.53
N VAL A 378 -5.88 1.48 0.23
CA VAL A 378 -7.22 1.31 -0.34
C VAL A 378 -7.19 0.13 -1.34
N PHE A 379 -6.07 -0.08 -2.06
CA PHE A 379 -5.96 -0.99 -3.22
C PHE A 379 -5.02 -2.20 -3.01
N GLY A 380 -5.51 -3.45 -3.06
CA GLY A 380 -4.72 -4.66 -2.82
C GLY A 380 -4.88 -5.79 -3.87
N ALA A 381 -4.70 -7.02 -3.42
CA ALA A 381 -4.95 -8.26 -4.16
C ALA A 381 -5.82 -9.22 -3.33
N ASP A 382 -6.69 -9.98 -4.00
CA ASP A 382 -7.61 -10.93 -3.36
C ASP A 382 -6.95 -12.28 -3.00
N SER A 383 -7.76 -13.22 -2.50
CA SER A 383 -7.30 -14.59 -2.15
C SER A 383 -6.76 -15.42 -3.32
N PHE A 384 -7.00 -15.02 -4.56
CA PHE A 384 -6.44 -15.63 -5.78
C PHE A 384 -5.19 -14.89 -6.29
N GLY A 385 -4.82 -13.75 -5.68
CA GLY A 385 -3.75 -12.87 -6.13
C GLY A 385 -4.19 -11.82 -7.15
N ASN A 386 -5.48 -11.78 -7.52
CA ASN A 386 -5.97 -10.82 -8.50
C ASN A 386 -6.01 -9.41 -7.90
N LEU A 387 -5.42 -8.47 -8.62
CA LEU A 387 -5.68 -7.04 -8.45
C LEU A 387 -7.16 -6.79 -8.75
N ARG A 388 -7.87 -6.10 -7.86
CA ARG A 388 -9.32 -5.85 -7.96
C ARG A 388 -9.64 -4.43 -8.41
N ASN A 389 -10.93 -4.12 -8.60
CA ASN A 389 -11.40 -2.75 -8.82
C ASN A 389 -12.61 -2.30 -7.97
N ASP A 390 -12.73 -2.82 -6.75
CA ASP A 390 -13.96 -2.87 -5.95
C ASP A 390 -13.95 -1.99 -4.69
N PHE A 391 -14.85 -0.99 -4.56
CA PHE A 391 -15.08 -0.21 -3.32
C PHE A 391 -15.94 -0.97 -2.32
N PHE A 392 -15.62 -0.84 -1.04
CA PHE A 392 -16.47 -1.28 0.07
C PHE A 392 -16.37 -0.32 1.26
N VAL A 393 -17.44 -0.32 2.06
CA VAL A 393 -17.56 0.41 3.31
C VAL A 393 -18.05 -0.57 4.39
N ILE A 394 -17.42 -0.50 5.57
CA ILE A 394 -17.86 -1.20 6.78
C ILE A 394 -18.62 -0.19 7.63
N ASP A 395 -19.87 -0.49 7.95
CA ASP A 395 -20.56 0.12 9.08
C ASP A 395 -20.02 -0.52 10.36
N ILE A 396 -19.25 0.24 11.11
CA ILE A 396 -18.59 -0.20 12.35
C ILE A 396 -19.51 -0.19 13.57
N THR A 397 -20.67 0.45 13.49
CA THR A 397 -21.66 0.47 14.57
C THR A 397 -22.39 -0.86 14.61
N ASN A 398 -22.72 -1.41 13.44
CA ASN A 398 -23.42 -2.70 13.31
C ASN A 398 -22.53 -3.85 12.81
N TRP A 399 -21.23 -3.58 12.59
CA TRP A 399 -20.25 -4.50 12.02
C TRP A 399 -20.75 -5.22 10.77
N GLN A 400 -21.11 -4.46 9.74
CA GLN A 400 -21.67 -4.98 8.50
C GLN A 400 -21.09 -4.30 7.26
N TRP A 401 -21.02 -5.05 6.16
CA TRP A 401 -20.83 -4.45 4.83
C TRP A 401 -22.14 -3.80 4.38
N VAL A 402 -22.03 -2.59 3.83
CA VAL A 402 -23.16 -1.82 3.32
C VAL A 402 -23.20 -1.82 1.78
N THR A 403 -24.39 -1.70 1.20
CA THR A 403 -24.60 -1.69 -0.27
C THR A 403 -24.72 -0.29 -0.87
N SER A 404 -24.81 0.73 -0.02
CA SER A 404 -24.73 2.15 -0.38
C SER A 404 -23.88 2.88 0.64
N PHE A 405 -23.02 3.80 0.22
CA PHE A 405 -22.41 4.78 1.12
C PHE A 405 -23.45 5.82 1.54
N LYS A 406 -23.41 6.24 2.81
CA LYS A 406 -24.31 7.24 3.39
C LYS A 406 -23.51 8.34 4.07
N THR A 407 -23.79 9.57 3.66
CA THR A 407 -23.15 10.81 4.16
C THR A 407 -23.48 11.11 5.62
N ASP A 408 -24.64 10.67 6.10
CA ASP A 408 -25.05 10.77 7.50
C ASP A 408 -24.54 9.62 8.38
N GLY A 409 -23.91 8.59 7.77
CA GLY A 409 -23.48 7.37 8.45
C GLY A 409 -24.62 6.45 8.90
N VAL A 410 -25.87 6.73 8.53
CA VAL A 410 -27.04 5.99 9.02
C VAL A 410 -27.38 4.84 8.08
N TYR A 411 -27.01 3.63 8.51
CA TYR A 411 -27.28 2.40 7.76
C TYR A 411 -28.43 1.60 8.38
N PRO A 412 -29.26 0.92 7.57
CA PRO A 412 -30.22 -0.05 8.08
C PRO A 412 -29.49 -1.15 8.84
N THR A 413 -29.96 -1.52 10.02
CA THR A 413 -29.47 -2.72 10.71
C THR A 413 -29.76 -3.95 9.85
N ALA A 414 -28.77 -4.84 9.69
CA ALA A 414 -28.98 -6.13 9.08
C ALA A 414 -30.14 -6.85 9.79
N SER A 415 -31.23 -7.11 9.05
CA SER A 415 -32.33 -7.92 9.58
C SER A 415 -31.77 -9.28 9.98
N THR A 416 -31.83 -9.59 11.28
CA THR A 416 -31.32 -10.85 11.81
C THR A 416 -31.95 -12.03 11.07
N PHE A 417 -31.16 -12.74 10.27
CA PHE A 417 -31.57 -14.05 9.79
C PHE A 417 -31.78 -14.92 11.03
N ASN A 418 -33.02 -15.34 11.25
CA ASN A 418 -33.39 -16.18 12.39
C ASN A 418 -32.67 -17.52 12.32
N PHE A 419 -31.52 -17.63 12.98
CA PHE A 419 -30.92 -18.91 13.31
C PHE A 419 -31.83 -19.64 14.31
N ILE A 420 -32.48 -20.71 13.83
CA ILE A 420 -33.16 -21.66 14.70
C ILE A 420 -32.08 -22.54 15.34
N GLY A 421 -31.70 -22.19 16.58
CA GLY A 421 -30.63 -22.84 17.36
C GLY A 421 -29.25 -22.19 17.15
N ASP A 422 -28.43 -21.93 18.17
CA ASP A 422 -28.56 -22.22 19.61
C ASP A 422 -27.96 -21.06 20.45
N ARG A 423 -28.33 -20.92 21.74
CA ARG A 423 -28.05 -19.71 22.54
C ARG A 423 -26.71 -19.74 23.30
N SER A 424 -25.69 -19.11 22.73
CA SER A 424 -24.62 -18.37 23.46
C SER A 424 -23.79 -17.60 22.43
N LEU A 425 -23.54 -16.29 22.53
CA LEU A 425 -23.25 -15.47 23.71
C LEU A 425 -24.05 -14.16 23.67
N VAL A 426 -24.41 -13.64 24.86
CA VAL A 426 -25.14 -12.37 25.02
C VAL A 426 -24.13 -11.22 25.08
N GLY A 427 -24.40 -10.13 24.37
CA GLY A 427 -23.56 -8.93 24.39
C GLY A 427 -23.57 -8.22 25.75
N SER A 428 -22.50 -7.47 26.02
CA SER A 428 -22.46 -6.45 27.07
C SER A 428 -22.67 -5.08 26.45
N ASP A 429 -23.60 -4.29 26.99
CA ASP A 429 -23.90 -2.93 26.55
C ASP A 429 -22.63 -2.07 26.45
N PHE A 430 -22.34 -1.56 25.25
CA PHE A 430 -21.49 -0.39 25.09
C PHE A 430 -22.39 0.85 25.21
N GLY A 431 -22.19 1.63 26.27
CA GLY A 431 -23.04 2.77 26.59
C GLY A 431 -23.05 3.83 25.48
N LEU A 432 -24.21 4.03 24.87
CA LEU A 432 -24.43 5.07 23.86
C LEU A 432 -24.33 6.45 24.51
N TYR A 433 -23.36 7.26 24.09
CA TYR A 433 -23.38 8.70 24.27
C TYR A 433 -23.70 9.36 22.93
N GLU A 434 -24.91 9.92 22.81
CA GLU A 434 -25.30 10.67 21.62
C GLU A 434 -24.63 12.05 21.61
N SER A 435 -23.74 12.28 20.65
CA SER A 435 -23.34 13.62 20.20
C SER A 435 -23.70 13.79 18.71
N PRO A 436 -24.37 14.88 18.31
CA PRO A 436 -24.72 15.09 16.91
C PRO A 436 -23.59 15.79 16.15
N GLY A 437 -22.81 15.03 15.36
CA GLY A 437 -21.92 15.60 14.34
C GLY A 437 -20.77 14.71 13.89
N LEU A 438 -20.77 14.32 12.61
CA LEU A 438 -19.62 13.98 11.74
C LEU A 438 -18.56 12.93 12.16
N GLU A 439 -18.57 12.38 13.37
CA GLU A 439 -17.47 11.53 13.88
C GLU A 439 -17.66 10.01 13.66
N GLN A 440 -18.75 9.56 13.02
CA GLN A 440 -19.08 8.12 12.90
C GLN A 440 -18.58 7.43 11.63
N ILE A 441 -17.94 8.13 10.68
CA ILE A 441 -17.46 7.54 9.43
C ILE A 441 -15.97 7.19 9.53
N MET A 442 -15.66 6.02 10.11
CA MET A 442 -14.55 5.25 9.54
C MET A 442 -15.05 4.60 8.26
N ALA A 443 -14.85 5.31 7.17
CA ALA A 443 -14.73 4.65 5.90
C ALA A 443 -13.40 3.88 5.92
N ALA A 444 -13.45 2.64 6.43
CA ALA A 444 -12.47 1.61 6.12
C ALA A 444 -12.63 1.29 4.62
N VAL A 445 -12.24 2.26 3.79
CA VAL A 445 -12.38 2.16 2.34
C VAL A 445 -11.41 1.10 1.91
N VAL A 446 -11.99 -0.02 1.50
CA VAL A 446 -11.29 -0.97 0.68
C VAL A 446 -11.74 -0.64 -0.73
N GLN A 447 -10.91 0.06 -1.51
CA GLN A 447 -11.12 0.18 -2.96
C GLN A 447 -9.88 -0.16 -3.74
N ILE A 448 -9.96 -1.21 -4.53
CA ILE A 448 -8.94 -1.49 -5.52
C ILE A 448 -9.41 -0.85 -6.86
N CYS A 449 -8.56 -0.69 -7.87
CA CYS A 449 -8.87 -0.31 -9.27
C CYS A 449 -7.79 -0.96 -10.18
N SER A 450 -8.04 -1.12 -11.48
CA SER A 450 -7.31 -2.03 -12.41
C SER A 450 -6.39 -1.33 -13.42
#